data_AF-A0A7H0G0G3-F1
#
_entry.id   AF-A0A7H0G0G3-F1
#
_cell.length_a   1.000
_cell.length_b   1.000
_cell.length_c   1.000
_cell.angle_alpha   90.00
_cell.angle_beta   90.00
_cell.angle_gamma   90.00
#
_symmetry.space_group_name_H-M   'P 1'
#
loop_
_entity.id
_entity.type
_entity.pdbx_description
1 polymer ?
#
loop_
_entity_poly.entity_id
_entity_poly.type
_entity_poly.pdbx_seq_one_letter_code
_entity_poly.pdbx_strand_id
1 'polypeptide(L)'
;MNRIARWALLALLVSAPLSAQNTAAIRPMVAPTNINAVQIDYKQQWEKEREKNQQLRSENANLQSQLAEWTRKGGSLVHAYCEAPTVSVNSAGARNDCAASGYGCEPVSGLCRTVARSSMDCAPGFLMDVDHCVPQPR
;
A
#
# COMPACT_ATOMS: atom_id res chain seq x y z
N MET A 1 -10.11 58.46 -14.73
CA MET A 1 -11.49 58.96 -14.50
C MET A 1 -11.98 58.31 -13.22
N ASN A 2 -11.77 58.97 -12.09
CA ASN A 2 -12.72 59.83 -11.37
C ASN A 2 -13.27 59.06 -10.16
N ARG A 3 -12.69 59.25 -8.98
CA ARG A 3 -12.79 60.42 -8.08
C ARG A 3 -14.04 60.34 -7.19
N ILE A 4 -13.73 60.24 -5.89
CA ILE A 4 -14.28 61.09 -4.83
C ILE A 4 -15.78 60.97 -4.61
N ALA A 5 -16.14 60.36 -3.49
CA ALA A 5 -16.87 61.04 -2.43
C ALA A 5 -17.08 60.05 -1.28
N ARG A 6 -16.80 60.47 -0.05
CA ARG A 6 -17.83 60.55 0.99
C ARG A 6 -17.19 60.91 2.35
N TRP A 7 -17.36 62.19 2.70
CA TRP A 7 -17.55 62.75 4.05
C TRP A 7 -16.39 62.51 5.05
N ALA A 8 -15.50 63.44 5.39
CA ALA A 8 -15.65 64.83 5.85
C ALA A 8 -16.71 65.01 6.95
N LEU A 9 -16.27 65.10 8.20
CA LEU A 9 -16.76 65.97 9.30
C LEU A 9 -15.97 65.60 10.57
N LEU A 10 -15.06 66.48 11.00
CA LEU A 10 -15.21 67.41 12.16
C LEU A 10 -15.08 66.68 13.50
N ALA A 11 -14.45 67.17 14.56
CA ALA A 11 -13.75 68.39 14.93
C ALA A 11 -13.09 68.02 16.29
N LEU A 12 -11.80 68.28 16.51
CA LEU A 12 -11.29 69.36 17.37
C LEU A 12 -11.73 69.30 18.85
N LEU A 13 -10.76 69.62 19.73
CA LEU A 13 -10.77 69.78 21.20
C LEU A 13 -10.10 68.58 21.91
N VAL A 14 -9.13 68.69 22.83
CA VAL A 14 -8.70 69.81 23.67
C VAL A 14 -7.38 69.43 24.40
N SER A 15 -6.51 70.42 24.59
CA SER A 15 -5.47 70.60 25.64
C SER A 15 -4.42 69.52 25.96
N ALA A 16 -3.15 69.94 25.94
CA ALA A 16 -2.03 69.31 26.66
C ALA A 16 -2.28 69.29 28.20
N PRO A 17 -1.60 68.38 28.92
CA PRO A 17 -0.38 68.81 29.60
C PRO A 17 0.79 67.82 29.46
N LEU A 18 2.01 68.37 29.47
CA LEU A 18 3.23 67.61 29.74
C LEU A 18 3.18 67.06 31.16
N SER A 19 3.25 65.74 31.29
CA SER A 19 3.59 65.06 32.55
C SER A 19 4.80 64.18 32.30
N ALA A 20 5.96 64.64 32.76
CA ALA A 20 7.18 63.85 32.79
C ALA A 20 6.94 62.58 33.64
N GLN A 21 7.08 61.41 33.04
CA GLN A 21 7.11 60.13 33.75
C GLN A 21 8.45 59.45 33.47
N ASN A 22 9.39 59.66 34.40
CA ASN A 22 10.56 58.80 34.56
C ASN A 22 10.05 57.40 34.92
N THR A 23 10.05 56.48 33.95
CA THR A 23 9.85 55.05 34.21
C THR A 23 11.18 54.34 33.95
N ALA A 24 11.69 53.72 35.01
CA ALA A 24 12.94 52.98 35.00
C ALA A 24 12.89 51.86 33.94
N ALA A 25 13.95 51.72 33.15
CA ALA A 25 14.09 50.64 32.19
C ALA A 25 14.22 49.30 32.93
N ILE A 26 13.12 48.54 33.02
CA ILE A 26 13.14 47.14 33.45
C ILE A 26 13.81 46.35 32.33
N ARG A 27 15.04 45.88 32.55
CA ARG A 27 15.70 44.94 31.63
C ARG A 27 15.02 43.57 31.77
N PRO A 28 14.54 42.94 30.69
CA PRO A 28 14.06 41.57 30.76
C PRO A 28 15.26 40.65 31.02
N MET A 29 15.19 39.89 32.11
CA MET A 29 16.15 38.84 32.41
C MET A 29 15.80 37.63 31.52
N VAL A 30 16.63 37.36 30.51
CA VAL A 30 16.47 36.16 29.68
C VAL A 30 16.92 34.97 30.51
N ALA A 31 15.97 34.09 30.85
CA ALA A 31 16.29 32.81 31.47
C ALA A 31 17.17 31.97 30.51
N PRO A 32 18.26 31.33 30.99
CA PRO A 32 19.06 30.48 30.12
C PRO A 32 18.20 29.30 29.68
N THR A 33 17.88 29.26 28.39
CA THR A 33 17.36 28.06 27.74
C THR A 33 18.39 26.95 27.96
N ASN A 34 18.01 25.91 28.69
CA ASN A 34 18.80 24.70 28.83
C ASN A 34 18.77 23.99 27.48
N ILE A 35 19.65 24.41 26.57
CA ILE A 35 19.89 23.71 25.32
C ILE A 35 20.70 22.47 25.71
N ASN A 36 20.02 21.44 26.21
CA ASN A 36 20.51 20.07 26.04
C ASN A 36 20.46 19.82 24.53
N ALA A 37 21.45 20.38 23.83
CA ALA A 37 21.68 20.10 22.44
C ALA A 37 21.96 18.61 22.40
N VAL A 38 20.99 17.85 21.87
CA VAL A 38 21.23 16.49 21.42
C VAL A 38 22.42 16.60 20.48
N GLN A 39 23.60 16.23 20.97
CA GLN A 39 24.81 16.21 20.17
C GLN A 39 24.67 14.99 19.26
N ILE A 40 24.01 15.22 18.12
CA ILE A 40 23.77 14.20 17.10
C ILE A 40 25.15 13.73 16.65
N ASP A 41 25.52 12.50 17.00
CA ASP A 41 26.72 11.85 16.47
C ASP A 41 26.43 11.47 15.02
N TYR A 42 26.69 12.41 14.13
CA TYR A 42 26.47 12.28 12.69
C TYR A 42 27.23 11.08 12.09
N LYS A 43 28.36 10.68 12.68
CA LYS A 43 29.14 9.54 12.19
C LYS A 43 28.44 8.24 12.54
N GLN A 44 28.02 8.07 13.80
CA GLN A 44 27.27 6.88 14.21
C GLN A 44 25.93 6.78 13.48
N GLN A 45 25.22 7.89 13.31
CA GLN A 45 23.97 7.90 12.56
C GLN A 45 24.18 7.51 11.10
N TRP A 46 25.27 7.97 10.48
CA TRP A 46 25.58 7.63 9.10
C TRP A 46 25.94 6.15 8.93
N GLU A 47 26.75 5.61 9.83
CA GLU A 47 27.12 4.18 9.83
C GLU A 47 25.87 3.29 9.97
N LYS A 48 24.97 3.64 10.91
CA LYS A 48 23.70 2.95 11.11
C LYS A 48 22.79 2.99 9.87
N GLU A 49 22.71 4.15 9.22
CA GLU A 49 21.89 4.29 8.02
C GLU A 49 22.49 3.51 6.84
N ARG A 50 23.81 3.45 6.75
CA ARG A 50 24.52 2.63 5.76
C ARG A 50 24.26 1.15 5.94
N GLU A 51 24.38 0.63 7.16
CA GLU A 51 24.11 -0.77 7.48
C GLU A 51 22.65 -1.12 7.13
N LYS A 52 21.72 -0.27 7.54
CA LYS A 52 20.30 -0.43 7.20
C LYS A 52 20.07 -0.40 5.68
N ASN A 53 20.73 0.49 4.94
CA ASN A 53 20.59 0.55 3.49
C ASN A 53 21.13 -0.73 2.83
N GLN A 54 22.24 -1.26 3.31
CA GLN A 54 22.78 -2.53 2.83
C GLN A 54 21.83 -3.70 3.12
N GLN A 55 21.28 -3.76 4.33
CA GLN A 55 20.28 -4.76 4.70
C GLN A 55 19.05 -4.69 3.78
N LEU A 56 18.46 -3.50 3.61
CA LEU A 56 17.31 -3.31 2.74
C LEU A 56 17.59 -3.69 1.28
N ARG A 57 18.80 -3.44 0.78
CA ARG A 57 19.19 -3.89 -0.58
C ARG A 57 19.23 -5.42 -0.67
N SER A 58 19.77 -6.08 0.34
CA SER A 58 19.81 -7.55 0.38
C SER A 58 18.40 -8.15 0.46
N GLU A 59 17.51 -7.57 1.27
CA GLU A 59 16.11 -7.98 1.37
C GLU A 59 15.36 -7.76 0.05
N ASN A 60 15.55 -6.61 -0.59
CA ASN A 60 14.96 -6.34 -1.90
C ASN A 60 15.42 -7.33 -2.96
N ALA A 61 16.72 -7.65 -3.02
CA ALA A 61 17.24 -8.64 -3.97
C ALA A 61 16.63 -10.04 -3.72
N ASN A 62 16.48 -10.43 -2.45
CA ASN A 62 15.85 -11.69 -2.08
C ASN A 62 14.36 -11.72 -2.48
N LEU A 63 13.60 -10.67 -2.16
CA LEU A 63 12.19 -10.57 -2.54
C LEU A 63 11.99 -10.59 -4.05
N GLN A 64 12.85 -9.90 -4.80
CA GLN A 64 12.83 -9.94 -6.27
C GLN A 64 13.08 -11.35 -6.80
N SER A 65 14.05 -12.08 -6.23
CA SER A 65 14.31 -13.47 -6.60
C SER A 65 13.12 -14.38 -6.30
N GLN A 66 12.46 -14.19 -5.16
CA GLN A 66 11.27 -14.97 -4.81
C GLN A 66 10.11 -14.68 -5.76
N LEU A 67 9.82 -13.41 -6.05
CA LEU A 67 8.79 -13.03 -7.02
C LEU A 67 9.05 -13.62 -8.40
N ALA A 68 10.32 -13.66 -8.83
CA ALA A 68 10.69 -14.32 -10.08
C ALA A 68 10.34 -15.81 -10.06
N GLU A 69 10.59 -16.54 -8.97
CA GLU A 69 10.21 -17.95 -8.86
C GLU A 69 8.69 -18.18 -8.82
N TRP A 70 7.92 -17.26 -8.22
CA TRP A 70 6.46 -17.32 -8.16
C TRP A 70 5.77 -17.06 -9.51
N THR A 71 6.41 -16.28 -10.38
CA THR A 71 5.80 -15.76 -11.62
C THR A 71 6.41 -16.34 -12.89
N ARG A 72 7.63 -16.91 -12.82
CA ARG A 72 8.27 -17.57 -13.95
C ARG A 72 7.48 -18.83 -14.31
N LYS A 73 7.14 -18.98 -15.59
CA LYS A 73 6.52 -20.22 -16.11
C LYS A 73 7.40 -21.43 -15.75
N GLY A 74 6.83 -22.43 -15.09
CA GLY A 74 7.57 -23.61 -14.61
C GLY A 74 8.49 -23.34 -13.41
N GLY A 75 8.39 -22.17 -12.78
CA GLY A 75 9.05 -21.89 -11.51
C GLY A 75 8.57 -22.83 -10.41
N SER A 76 9.45 -23.14 -9.45
CA SER A 76 9.15 -24.12 -8.40
C SER A 76 8.11 -23.63 -7.40
N LEU A 77 7.86 -22.31 -7.36
CA LEU A 77 6.89 -21.65 -6.49
C LEU A 77 5.65 -21.20 -7.26
N VAL A 78 5.42 -21.70 -8.48
CA VAL A 78 4.18 -21.43 -9.19
C VAL A 78 3.06 -22.26 -8.57
N HIS A 79 2.05 -21.58 -8.03
CA HIS A 79 0.89 -22.22 -7.43
C HIS A 79 -0.36 -21.95 -8.26
N ALA A 80 -1.22 -22.96 -8.37
CA ALA A 80 -2.52 -22.85 -9.01
C ALA A 80 -3.63 -22.65 -7.98
N TYR A 81 -4.72 -21.99 -8.38
CA TYR A 81 -5.93 -21.80 -7.60
C TYR A 81 -7.15 -21.76 -8.52
N CYS A 82 -8.33 -22.04 -7.96
CA CYS A 82 -9.59 -21.95 -8.69
C CYS A 82 -10.16 -20.54 -8.57
N GLU A 83 -10.23 -19.80 -9.68
CA GLU A 83 -10.92 -18.50 -9.76
C GLU A 83 -12.44 -18.69 -9.77
N ALA A 84 -12.90 -19.76 -10.42
CA ALA A 84 -14.30 -20.18 -10.50
C ALA A 84 -14.37 -21.72 -10.50
N PRO A 85 -15.55 -22.33 -10.32
CA PRO A 85 -15.69 -23.80 -10.25
C PRO A 85 -15.12 -24.57 -11.44
N THR A 86 -14.95 -23.93 -12.60
CA THR A 86 -14.40 -24.53 -13.82
C THR A 86 -13.20 -23.77 -14.37
N VAL A 87 -12.59 -22.87 -13.60
CA VAL A 87 -11.49 -22.03 -14.07
C VAL A 87 -10.30 -22.16 -13.12
N SER A 88 -9.20 -22.72 -13.64
CA SER A 88 -7.91 -22.81 -12.96
C SER A 88 -7.01 -21.67 -13.41
N VAL A 89 -6.40 -20.97 -12.45
CA VAL A 89 -5.43 -19.90 -12.71
C VAL A 89 -4.17 -20.19 -11.92
N ASN A 90 -2.99 -19.83 -12.44
CA ASN A 90 -1.75 -19.90 -11.69
C ASN A 90 -1.15 -18.53 -11.38
N SER A 91 -0.22 -18.49 -10.42
CA SER A 91 0.49 -17.28 -10.02
C SER A 91 1.35 -16.65 -11.13
N ALA A 92 1.61 -17.39 -12.21
CA ALA A 92 2.26 -16.90 -13.42
C ALA A 92 1.28 -16.26 -14.43
N GLY A 93 -0.02 -16.22 -14.11
CA GLY A 93 -1.07 -15.60 -14.93
C GLY A 93 -1.64 -16.48 -16.05
N ALA A 94 -1.31 -17.77 -16.10
CA ALA A 94 -1.95 -18.71 -17.02
C ALA A 94 -3.34 -19.10 -16.51
N ARG A 95 -4.30 -19.18 -17.42
CA ARG A 95 -5.70 -19.55 -17.14
C ARG A 95 -6.13 -20.72 -18.01
N ASN A 96 -6.75 -21.71 -17.39
CA ASN A 96 -7.27 -22.91 -18.03
C ASN A 96 -8.77 -23.02 -17.76
N ASP A 97 -9.55 -23.26 -18.80
CA ASP A 97 -10.96 -23.61 -18.69
C ASP A 97 -11.11 -25.13 -18.58
N CYS A 98 -11.46 -25.59 -17.37
CA CYS A 98 -11.65 -27.00 -17.06
C CYS A 98 -12.96 -27.54 -17.66
N ALA A 99 -13.97 -26.68 -17.88
CA ALA A 99 -15.25 -27.08 -18.45
C ALA A 99 -15.12 -27.56 -19.89
N ALA A 100 -14.11 -27.08 -20.62
CA ALA A 100 -13.80 -27.55 -21.97
C ALA A 100 -13.51 -29.07 -22.02
N SER A 101 -13.03 -29.66 -20.91
CA SER A 101 -12.81 -31.10 -20.77
C SER A 101 -13.91 -31.81 -19.97
N GLY A 102 -14.97 -31.10 -19.56
CA GLY A 102 -16.07 -31.63 -18.75
C GLY A 102 -15.82 -31.69 -17.25
N TYR A 103 -14.68 -31.18 -16.76
CA TYR A 103 -14.28 -31.28 -15.36
C TYR A 103 -14.34 -29.94 -14.61
N GLY A 104 -14.51 -30.04 -13.30
CA GLY A 104 -14.34 -28.92 -12.38
C GLY A 104 -12.88 -28.62 -12.06
N CYS A 105 -12.65 -27.46 -11.46
CA CYS A 105 -11.38 -27.09 -10.84
C CYS A 105 -11.30 -27.67 -9.43
N GLU A 106 -10.19 -28.29 -9.07
CA GLU A 106 -9.98 -28.87 -7.74
C GLU A 106 -9.60 -27.79 -6.72
N PRO A 107 -10.37 -27.59 -5.63
CA PRO A 107 -10.13 -26.50 -4.69
C PRO A 107 -8.77 -26.56 -3.96
N VAL A 108 -8.20 -27.76 -3.81
CA VAL A 108 -6.96 -27.99 -3.04
C VAL A 108 -5.72 -27.76 -3.88
N SER A 109 -5.64 -28.37 -5.06
CA SER A 109 -4.49 -28.22 -5.96
C SER A 109 -4.59 -26.98 -6.84
N GLY A 110 -5.81 -26.44 -7.02
CA GLY A 110 -6.09 -25.34 -7.94
C GLY A 110 -5.99 -25.73 -9.41
N LEU A 111 -5.81 -27.02 -9.72
CA LEU A 111 -5.68 -27.55 -11.07
C LEU A 111 -7.02 -28.08 -11.57
N CYS A 112 -7.17 -28.16 -12.89
CA CYS A 112 -8.30 -28.87 -13.49
C CYS A 112 -8.24 -30.35 -13.09
N ARG A 113 -9.37 -30.90 -12.65
CA ARG A 113 -9.47 -32.33 -12.43
C ARG A 113 -9.32 -33.07 -13.76
N THR A 114 -8.78 -34.27 -13.68
CA THR A 114 -8.69 -35.21 -14.81
C THR A 114 -9.47 -36.51 -14.55
N VAL A 115 -9.96 -36.68 -13.32
CA VAL A 115 -10.76 -37.82 -12.88
C VAL A 115 -11.89 -37.31 -12.00
N ALA A 116 -13.04 -37.96 -12.08
CA ALA A 116 -14.21 -37.67 -11.26
C ALA A 116 -14.37 -38.76 -10.19
N ARG A 117 -14.63 -38.36 -8.95
CA ARG A 117 -15.01 -39.28 -7.85
C ARG A 117 -16.48 -39.13 -7.49
N SER A 118 -17.08 -38.01 -7.88
CA SER A 118 -18.50 -37.71 -7.74
C SER A 118 -18.95 -36.80 -8.89
N SER A 119 -20.25 -36.72 -9.14
CA SER A 119 -20.80 -35.78 -10.13
C SER A 119 -20.51 -34.31 -9.81
N MET A 120 -20.15 -33.97 -8.57
CA MET A 120 -19.72 -32.60 -8.20
C MET A 120 -18.33 -32.24 -8.73
N ASP A 121 -17.54 -33.24 -9.13
CA ASP A 121 -16.23 -33.04 -9.74
C ASP A 121 -16.32 -32.69 -11.23
N CYS A 122 -17.52 -32.77 -11.80
CA CYS A 122 -17.80 -32.46 -13.20
C CYS A 122 -18.23 -31.02 -13.39
N ALA A 123 -17.94 -30.47 -14.56
CA ALA A 123 -18.43 -29.17 -14.97
C ALA A 123 -19.96 -29.18 -15.12
N PRO A 124 -20.63 -28.00 -15.04
CA PRO A 124 -22.06 -27.91 -15.30
C PRO A 124 -22.44 -28.52 -16.65
N GLY A 125 -23.48 -29.37 -16.67
CA GLY A 125 -23.91 -30.10 -17.87
C GLY A 125 -23.21 -31.44 -18.11
N PHE A 126 -22.31 -31.86 -17.21
CA PHE A 126 -21.66 -33.17 -17.23
C PHE A 126 -22.06 -33.99 -16.00
N LEU A 127 -22.06 -35.32 -16.14
CA LEU A 127 -22.24 -36.30 -15.07
C LEU A 127 -21.05 -37.23 -15.01
N MET A 128 -20.80 -37.78 -13.82
CA MET A 128 -19.80 -38.81 -13.65
C MET A 128 -20.28 -40.13 -14.25
N ASP A 129 -19.45 -40.73 -15.11
CA ASP A 129 -19.55 -42.11 -15.55
C ASP A 129 -18.26 -42.84 -15.17
N VAL A 130 -18.38 -43.84 -14.29
CA VAL A 130 -17.28 -44.61 -13.66
C VAL A 130 -16.20 -43.74 -12.98
N ASP A 131 -15.36 -43.07 -13.77
CA ASP A 131 -14.19 -42.28 -13.36
C ASP A 131 -13.98 -40.98 -14.19
N HIS A 132 -14.83 -40.70 -15.17
CA HIS A 132 -14.73 -39.55 -16.05
C HIS A 132 -16.07 -38.80 -16.19
N CYS A 133 -16.00 -37.55 -16.67
CA CYS A 133 -17.18 -36.71 -16.84
C CYS A 133 -17.70 -36.82 -18.27
N VAL A 134 -18.96 -37.24 -18.43
CA VAL A 134 -19.64 -37.35 -19.72
C VAL A 134 -20.75 -36.31 -19.83
N PRO A 135 -21.06 -35.78 -21.03
CA PRO A 135 -22.18 -34.86 -21.21
C PRO A 135 -23.50 -35.47 -20.73
N GLN A 136 -24.35 -34.68 -20.09
CA GLN A 136 -25.69 -35.14 -19.72
C GLN A 136 -26.49 -35.55 -20.95
N PRO A 137 -27.19 -36.70 -20.92
CA PRO A 137 -28.17 -37.04 -21.95
C PRO A 137 -29.26 -35.97 -21.95
N ARG A 138 -29.62 -35.49 -23.15
CA ARG A 138 -30.68 -34.50 -23.37
C ARG A 138 -32.06 -35.11 -23.24
#